data_AF-A0A8B8EPQ0-F1
#
_entry.id   AF-A0A8B8EPQ0-F1
#
_cell.length_a   1.000
_cell.length_b   1.000
_cell.length_c   1.000
_cell.angle_alpha   90.00
_cell.angle_beta   90.00
_cell.angle_gamma   90.00
#
_symmetry.space_group_name_H-M   'P 1'
#
loop_
_entity.id
_entity.type
_entity.pdbx_description
1 polymer ?
#
loop_
_entity_poly.entity_id
_entity_poly.type
_entity_poly.pdbx_seq_one_letter_code
_entity_poly.pdbx_strand_id
1 'polypeptide(L)'
;MYGYEIKGDSVIMDTHFVLNNDEQAFKDAYFNPPFKTMIEAASLKNGERFSLSPAKINSIGDLATVSTGSSRREIQLSMDGRTALLTLWGKEADLEIVVGNLYTIRCIYPTNDFNHQRCYTSTSSTTFEPYNDEDPDEKFEGHIESVSFESNLIEVEGDILAISEENLKKIFPRKEFSPVTVTGLKRHSEVCEIDLKKAHKE
;
A
#
# COMPACT_ATOMS: atom_id res chain seq x y z
N MET A 1 -36.12 -57.41 23.30
CA MET A 1 -35.81 -56.32 22.35
C MET A 1 -35.05 -55.27 23.15
N TYR A 2 -33.72 -55.32 23.11
CA TYR A 2 -32.85 -54.47 23.95
C TYR A 2 -32.46 -53.23 23.15
N GLY A 3 -32.87 -52.06 23.63
CA GLY A 3 -32.41 -50.77 23.13
C GLY A 3 -31.09 -50.39 23.80
N TYR A 4 -30.13 -49.92 23.03
CA TYR A 4 -28.86 -49.39 23.52
C TYR A 4 -28.93 -47.86 23.46
N GLU A 5 -28.80 -47.22 24.61
CA GLU A 5 -28.70 -45.76 24.75
C GLU A 5 -27.23 -45.37 24.62
N ILE A 6 -26.87 -44.65 23.55
CA ILE A 6 -25.51 -44.15 23.34
C ILE A 6 -25.39 -42.82 24.07
N LYS A 7 -24.75 -42.81 25.24
CA LYS A 7 -24.31 -41.58 25.90
C LYS A 7 -23.12 -41.02 25.13
N GLY A 8 -23.35 -39.92 24.42
CA GLY A 8 -22.32 -39.18 23.70
C GLY A 8 -21.48 -38.36 24.65
N ASP A 9 -20.44 -38.96 25.23
CA ASP A 9 -19.32 -38.19 25.75
C ASP A 9 -18.52 -37.68 24.55
N SER A 10 -18.77 -36.42 24.18
CA SER A 10 -18.01 -35.69 23.16
C SER A 10 -16.56 -35.56 23.61
N VAL A 11 -15.69 -36.46 23.15
CA VAL A 11 -14.24 -36.24 23.18
C VAL A 11 -13.92 -35.22 22.08
N ILE A 12 -13.72 -33.95 22.47
CA ILE A 12 -13.05 -32.99 21.60
C ILE A 12 -11.58 -33.42 21.56
N MET A 13 -11.18 -34.15 20.52
CA MET A 13 -9.75 -34.30 20.23
C MET A 13 -9.24 -32.94 19.73
N ASP A 14 -8.61 -32.18 20.63
CA ASP A 14 -7.76 -31.05 20.27
C ASP A 14 -6.56 -31.58 19.48
N THR A 15 -6.81 -31.79 18.20
CA THR A 15 -5.80 -32.25 17.25
C THR A 15 -4.97 -31.01 16.90
N HIS A 16 -3.92 -30.75 17.67
CA HIS A 16 -2.92 -29.75 17.32
C HIS A 16 -2.17 -30.24 16.08
N PHE A 17 -2.64 -29.83 14.90
CA PHE A 17 -1.90 -30.02 13.65
C PHE A 17 -0.65 -29.13 13.71
N VAL A 18 0.48 -29.71 14.12
CA VAL A 18 1.78 -29.07 13.95
C VAL A 18 2.13 -29.19 12.48
N LEU A 19 1.95 -28.11 11.73
CA LEU A 19 2.38 -28.02 10.35
C LEU A 19 3.90 -28.17 10.31
N ASN A 20 4.40 -28.98 9.38
CA ASN A 20 5.84 -29.00 9.13
C ASN A 20 6.28 -27.67 8.49
N ASN A 21 7.59 -27.40 8.47
CA ASN A 21 8.11 -26.12 7.96
C ASN A 21 7.67 -25.84 6.50
N ASP A 22 7.50 -26.87 5.67
CA ASP A 22 7.10 -26.72 4.27
C ASP A 22 5.60 -26.38 4.14
N GLU A 23 4.75 -27.00 4.96
CA GLU A 23 3.32 -26.70 5.06
C GLU A 23 3.07 -25.31 5.64
N GLN A 24 3.89 -24.90 6.61
CA GLN A 24 3.86 -23.56 7.17
C GLN A 24 4.30 -22.52 6.13
N ALA A 25 5.39 -22.78 5.40
CA ALA A 25 5.84 -21.92 4.31
C ALA A 25 4.82 -21.83 3.17
N PHE A 26 4.16 -22.94 2.83
CA PHE A 26 3.07 -22.95 1.84
C PHE A 26 1.87 -22.13 2.32
N LYS A 27 1.47 -22.29 3.59
CA LYS A 27 0.38 -21.53 4.19
C LYS A 27 0.70 -20.04 4.18
N ASP A 28 1.91 -19.66 4.59
CA ASP A 28 2.35 -18.28 4.62
C ASP A 28 2.39 -17.68 3.20
N ALA A 29 2.91 -18.41 2.21
CA ALA A 29 2.89 -17.97 0.81
C ALA A 29 1.47 -17.89 0.21
N TYR A 30 0.54 -18.72 0.68
CA TYR A 30 -0.84 -18.75 0.20
C TYR A 30 -1.70 -17.59 0.73
N PHE A 31 -1.45 -17.17 1.98
CA PHE A 31 -2.16 -16.06 2.64
C PHE A 31 -1.39 -14.74 2.59
N ASN A 32 -0.10 -14.76 2.27
CA ASN A 32 0.74 -13.59 2.09
C ASN A 32 1.64 -13.78 0.85
N PRO A 33 1.05 -13.78 -0.36
CA PRO A 33 1.79 -14.02 -1.57
C PRO A 33 2.72 -12.84 -1.88
N PRO A 34 3.82 -13.10 -2.61
CA PRO A 34 4.85 -12.09 -2.85
C PRO A 34 4.30 -10.88 -3.61
N PHE A 35 4.90 -9.73 -3.33
CA PHE A 35 4.68 -8.51 -4.10
C PHE A 35 5.30 -8.64 -5.49
N LYS A 36 4.56 -8.19 -6.49
CA LYS A 36 4.98 -8.16 -7.89
C LYS A 36 4.54 -6.86 -8.53
N THR A 37 5.29 -6.38 -9.51
CA THR A 37 4.85 -5.29 -10.37
C THR A 37 3.78 -5.76 -11.35
N MET A 38 3.01 -4.85 -11.96
CA MET A 38 2.09 -5.23 -13.04
C MET A 38 2.81 -5.81 -14.28
N ILE A 39 4.10 -5.51 -14.45
CA ILE A 39 4.95 -6.10 -15.50
C ILE A 39 5.18 -7.58 -15.21
N GLU A 40 5.63 -7.90 -14.01
CA GLU A 40 5.86 -9.28 -13.57
C GLU A 40 4.55 -10.08 -13.54
N ALA A 41 3.47 -9.44 -13.07
CA ALA A 41 2.14 -10.03 -13.01
C ALA A 41 1.57 -10.41 -14.38
N ALA A 42 2.01 -9.76 -15.46
CA ALA A 42 1.59 -10.09 -16.82
C ALA A 42 2.05 -11.48 -17.27
N SER A 43 3.19 -11.95 -16.75
CA SER A 43 3.77 -13.26 -17.09
C SER A 43 3.33 -14.39 -16.15
N LEU A 44 2.54 -14.09 -15.11
CA LEU A 44 2.07 -15.08 -14.15
C LEU A 44 1.03 -16.01 -14.75
N LYS A 45 1.00 -17.26 -14.28
CA LYS A 45 -0.03 -18.21 -14.67
C LYS A 45 -1.36 -17.84 -14.04
N ASN A 46 -2.45 -18.13 -14.74
CA ASN A 46 -3.79 -17.90 -14.21
C ASN A 46 -3.97 -18.67 -12.90
N GLY A 47 -4.55 -18.02 -11.88
CA GLY A 47 -4.72 -18.60 -10.55
C GLY A 47 -3.52 -18.44 -9.61
N GLU A 48 -2.36 -17.98 -10.09
CA GLU A 48 -1.20 -17.71 -9.24
C GLU A 48 -1.42 -16.45 -8.38
N ARG A 49 -1.36 -16.60 -7.06
CA ARG A 49 -1.62 -15.50 -6.13
C ARG A 49 -0.42 -14.57 -6.03
N PHE A 50 -0.69 -13.27 -5.94
CA PHE A 50 0.31 -12.22 -5.76
C PHE A 50 -0.30 -11.00 -5.07
N SER A 51 0.57 -10.05 -4.71
CA SER A 51 0.20 -8.77 -4.09
C SER A 51 0.75 -7.60 -4.94
N LEU A 52 0.07 -6.46 -4.92
CA LEU A 52 0.45 -5.21 -5.59
C LEU A 52 0.68 -4.12 -4.54
N SER A 53 1.76 -3.36 -4.67
CA SER A 53 2.00 -2.15 -3.89
C SER A 53 3.08 -1.28 -4.56
N PRO A 54 2.92 0.05 -4.63
CA PRO A 54 1.67 0.81 -4.45
C PRO A 54 0.79 0.76 -5.70
N ALA A 55 -0.50 0.47 -5.55
CA ALA A 55 -1.47 0.48 -6.66
C ALA A 55 -2.49 1.64 -6.51
N LYS A 56 -2.63 2.46 -7.54
CA LYS A 56 -3.60 3.56 -7.59
C LYS A 56 -4.97 3.07 -8.07
N ILE A 57 -6.04 3.52 -7.42
CA ILE A 57 -7.41 3.29 -7.88
C ILE A 57 -7.83 4.41 -8.83
N ASN A 58 -8.10 4.09 -10.09
CA ASN A 58 -8.48 5.08 -11.11
C ASN A 58 -9.99 5.24 -11.23
N SER A 59 -10.73 4.15 -11.11
CA SER A 59 -12.19 4.16 -11.18
C SER A 59 -12.76 2.96 -10.43
N ILE A 60 -13.99 3.14 -9.94
CA ILE A 60 -14.76 2.11 -9.26
C ILE A 60 -16.09 2.01 -10.01
N GLY A 61 -16.40 0.81 -10.49
CA GLY A 61 -17.66 0.49 -11.13
C GLY A 61 -18.79 0.28 -10.12
N ASP A 62 -20.01 0.20 -10.63
CA ASP A 62 -21.19 -0.01 -9.80
C ASP A 62 -21.18 -1.37 -9.11
N LEU A 63 -21.78 -1.43 -7.92
CA LEU A 63 -22.05 -2.68 -7.24
C LEU A 63 -23.19 -3.42 -7.96
N ALA A 64 -22.91 -4.62 -8.45
CA ALA A 64 -23.89 -5.49 -9.08
C ALA A 64 -24.09 -6.77 -8.27
N THR A 65 -25.29 -7.34 -8.32
CA THR A 65 -25.55 -8.69 -7.80
C THR A 65 -25.73 -9.62 -8.99
N VAL A 66 -24.92 -10.68 -9.05
CA VAL A 66 -25.04 -11.70 -10.11
C VAL A 66 -26.14 -12.70 -9.78
N SER A 67 -26.55 -13.51 -10.78
CA SER A 67 -27.63 -14.50 -10.64
C SER A 67 -27.42 -15.52 -9.52
N THR A 68 -26.18 -15.73 -9.08
CA THR A 68 -25.83 -16.59 -7.93
C THR A 68 -26.07 -15.94 -6.57
N GLY A 69 -26.58 -14.69 -6.54
CA GLY A 69 -26.77 -13.90 -5.33
C GLY A 69 -25.49 -13.26 -4.78
N SER A 70 -24.36 -13.45 -5.46
CA SER A 70 -23.07 -12.87 -5.05
C SER A 70 -22.95 -11.42 -5.52
N SER A 71 -22.44 -10.54 -4.65
CA SER A 71 -22.03 -9.19 -5.03
C SER A 71 -20.79 -9.24 -5.91
N ARG A 72 -20.73 -8.34 -6.89
CA ARG A 72 -19.61 -8.13 -7.80
C ARG A 72 -19.39 -6.63 -7.98
N ARG A 73 -18.13 -6.20 -7.95
CA ARG A 73 -17.74 -4.83 -8.27
C ARG A 73 -16.44 -4.85 -9.07
N GLU A 74 -16.33 -4.00 -10.08
CA GLU A 74 -15.09 -3.89 -10.87
C GLU A 74 -14.36 -2.61 -10.47
N ILE A 75 -13.04 -2.69 -10.32
CA ILE A 75 -12.19 -1.53 -10.07
C ILE A 75 -11.06 -1.49 -11.09
N GLN A 76 -10.70 -0.28 -11.52
CA GLN A 76 -9.55 -0.08 -12.39
C GLN A 76 -8.36 0.38 -11.56
N LEU A 77 -7.27 -0.37 -11.67
CA LEU A 77 -6.01 -0.13 -10.98
C LEU A 77 -4.99 0.46 -11.96
N SER A 78 -4.03 1.22 -11.46
CA SER A 78 -2.77 1.50 -12.18
C SER A 78 -1.55 1.43 -11.29
N MET A 79 -0.45 0.96 -11.87
CA MET A 79 0.88 0.87 -11.29
C MET A 79 1.89 0.95 -12.43
N ASP A 80 2.99 1.69 -12.24
CA ASP A 80 4.10 1.81 -13.21
C ASP A 80 3.65 2.18 -14.65
N GLY A 81 2.68 3.09 -14.77
CA GLY A 81 2.13 3.52 -16.06
C GLY A 81 1.27 2.48 -16.79
N ARG A 82 0.99 1.33 -16.15
CA ARG A 82 0.08 0.30 -16.64
C ARG A 82 -1.25 0.37 -15.91
N THR A 83 -2.29 -0.13 -16.57
CA THR A 83 -3.60 -0.29 -15.96
C THR A 83 -3.99 -1.77 -15.94
N ALA A 84 -4.89 -2.14 -15.02
CA ALA A 84 -5.53 -3.45 -14.99
C ALA A 84 -6.95 -3.35 -14.41
N LEU A 85 -7.81 -4.28 -14.78
CA LEU A 85 -9.12 -4.44 -14.15
C LEU A 85 -9.03 -5.49 -13.05
N LEU A 86 -9.53 -5.16 -11.86
CA LEU A 86 -9.67 -6.09 -10.74
C LEU A 86 -11.17 -6.28 -10.44
N THR A 87 -11.64 -7.53 -10.55
CA THR A 87 -13.01 -7.89 -10.16
C THR A 87 -13.03 -8.31 -8.69
N LEU A 88 -13.84 -7.63 -7.89
CA LEU A 88 -14.13 -7.95 -6.50
C LEU A 88 -15.43 -8.75 -6.42
N TRP A 89 -15.44 -9.77 -5.56
CA TRP A 89 -16.57 -10.68 -5.37
C TRP A 89 -16.99 -10.75 -3.90
N GLY A 90 -18.26 -11.02 -3.62
CA GLY A 90 -18.74 -11.27 -2.27
C GLY A 90 -18.56 -10.07 -1.34
N LYS A 91 -18.01 -10.29 -0.15
CA LYS A 91 -17.80 -9.22 0.86
C LYS A 91 -16.78 -8.19 0.38
N GLU A 92 -15.86 -8.59 -0.49
CA GLU A 92 -14.81 -7.73 -1.04
C GLU A 92 -15.39 -6.71 -2.02
N ALA A 93 -16.56 -6.99 -2.61
CA ALA A 93 -17.24 -6.05 -3.49
C ALA A 93 -17.74 -4.79 -2.76
N ASP A 94 -17.94 -4.87 -1.44
CA ASP A 94 -18.46 -3.78 -0.61
C ASP A 94 -17.38 -3.01 0.17
N LEU A 95 -16.10 -3.22 -0.17
CA LEU A 95 -15.00 -2.50 0.47
C LEU A 95 -15.09 -0.98 0.23
N GLU A 96 -14.80 -0.22 1.29
CA GLU A 96 -14.70 1.24 1.25
C GLU A 96 -13.36 1.66 0.64
N ILE A 97 -13.31 1.71 -0.69
CA ILE A 97 -12.14 2.10 -1.48
C ILE A 97 -12.40 3.50 -2.06
N VAL A 98 -11.38 4.36 -2.03
CA VAL A 98 -11.47 5.74 -2.53
C VAL A 98 -10.70 5.89 -3.84
N VAL A 99 -11.37 6.42 -4.87
CA VAL A 99 -10.75 6.74 -6.17
C VAL A 99 -9.66 7.79 -5.97
N GLY A 100 -8.51 7.59 -6.62
CA GLY A 100 -7.36 8.49 -6.56
C GLY A 100 -6.31 8.08 -5.53
N ASN A 101 -6.68 7.30 -4.51
CA ASN A 101 -5.77 6.85 -3.46
C ASN A 101 -4.89 5.67 -3.90
N LEU A 102 -3.76 5.53 -3.20
CA LEU A 102 -2.84 4.40 -3.32
C LEU A 102 -3.14 3.36 -2.25
N TYR A 103 -3.06 2.09 -2.63
CA TYR A 103 -3.28 0.96 -1.74
C TYR A 103 -2.20 -0.11 -1.91
N THR A 104 -1.89 -0.78 -0.81
CA THR A 104 -1.31 -2.11 -0.78
C THR A 104 -2.45 -3.12 -0.93
N ILE A 105 -2.47 -3.85 -2.04
CA ILE A 105 -3.50 -4.84 -2.37
C ILE A 105 -2.89 -6.23 -2.26
N ARG A 106 -3.42 -7.09 -1.39
CA ARG A 106 -2.90 -8.44 -1.16
C ARG A 106 -3.80 -9.52 -1.72
N CYS A 107 -3.22 -10.69 -1.99
CA CYS A 107 -3.96 -11.93 -2.28
C CYS A 107 -4.95 -11.82 -3.46
N ILE A 108 -4.48 -11.32 -4.59
CA ILE A 108 -5.22 -11.35 -5.87
C ILE A 108 -4.54 -12.34 -6.82
N TYR A 109 -5.21 -12.72 -7.91
CA TYR A 109 -4.60 -13.57 -8.92
C TYR A 109 -5.04 -13.16 -10.34
N PRO A 110 -4.22 -13.44 -11.37
CA PRO A 110 -4.58 -13.17 -12.73
C PRO A 110 -5.58 -14.22 -13.21
N THR A 111 -6.56 -13.74 -13.96
CA THR A 111 -7.54 -14.57 -14.65
C THR A 111 -7.17 -14.60 -16.12
N ASN A 112 -8.12 -14.32 -17.00
CA ASN A 112 -7.86 -14.26 -18.43
C ASN A 112 -7.57 -12.83 -18.86
N ASP A 113 -7.04 -12.69 -20.07
CA ASP A 113 -6.93 -11.39 -20.71
C ASP A 113 -8.33 -11.01 -21.21
N PHE A 114 -8.84 -9.88 -20.75
CA PHE A 114 -10.09 -9.30 -21.26
C PHE A 114 -9.74 -8.00 -21.97
N ASN A 115 -10.23 -7.83 -23.20
CA ASN A 115 -9.97 -6.64 -24.00
C ASN A 115 -8.47 -6.29 -24.14
N HIS A 116 -7.63 -7.31 -24.39
CA HIS A 116 -6.17 -7.18 -24.50
C HIS A 116 -5.44 -6.67 -23.23
N GLN A 117 -6.13 -6.70 -22.09
CA GLN A 117 -5.59 -6.30 -20.80
C GLN A 117 -5.61 -7.47 -19.83
N ARG A 118 -4.54 -7.61 -19.04
CA ARG A 118 -4.48 -8.62 -17.97
C ARG A 118 -5.50 -8.25 -16.90
N CYS A 119 -6.42 -9.16 -16.60
CA CYS A 119 -7.42 -8.96 -15.56
C CYS A 119 -7.12 -9.76 -14.30
N TYR A 120 -7.40 -9.16 -13.17
CA TYR A 120 -7.23 -9.73 -11.85
C TYR A 120 -8.59 -9.99 -11.21
N THR A 121 -8.62 -10.90 -10.24
CA THR A 121 -9.80 -11.13 -9.42
C THR A 121 -9.40 -11.26 -7.95
N SER A 122 -10.32 -10.89 -7.07
CA SER A 122 -10.15 -11.04 -5.63
C SER A 122 -10.26 -12.52 -5.21
N THR A 123 -9.70 -12.79 -4.03
CA THR A 123 -9.92 -14.01 -3.24
C THR A 123 -10.66 -13.64 -1.96
N SER A 124 -11.09 -14.64 -1.19
CA SER A 124 -11.65 -14.45 0.17
C SER A 124 -10.68 -13.86 1.19
N SER A 125 -9.40 -13.77 0.82
CA SER A 125 -8.28 -13.27 1.62
C SER A 125 -7.72 -11.95 1.06
N THR A 126 -8.37 -11.35 0.06
CA THR A 126 -7.95 -10.07 -0.48
C THR A 126 -8.13 -8.97 0.57
N THR A 127 -7.08 -8.18 0.77
CA THR A 127 -7.12 -7.00 1.64
C THR A 127 -6.69 -5.76 0.87
N PHE A 128 -7.24 -4.62 1.28
CA PHE A 128 -6.89 -3.29 0.81
C PHE A 128 -6.41 -2.49 2.02
N GLU A 129 -5.12 -2.27 2.08
CA GLU A 129 -4.48 -1.44 3.10
C GLU A 129 -4.13 -0.10 2.43
N PRO A 130 -4.55 1.06 2.98
CA PRO A 130 -4.07 2.34 2.49
C PRO A 130 -2.55 2.31 2.40
N TYR A 131 -2.01 2.69 1.25
CA TYR A 131 -0.57 2.77 1.10
C TYR A 131 -0.11 4.00 1.86
N ASN A 132 0.45 3.77 3.05
CA ASN A 132 1.30 4.75 3.70
C ASN A 132 2.69 4.52 3.10
N ASP A 133 3.26 5.57 2.51
CA ASP A 133 4.68 5.59 2.17
C ASP A 133 5.44 5.39 3.50
N GLU A 134 5.81 4.14 3.79
CA GLU A 134 6.53 3.75 5.00
C GLU A 134 8.01 4.13 4.94
N ASP A 135 8.45 4.90 3.93
CA ASP A 135 9.76 5.50 3.99
C ASP A 135 9.83 6.38 5.24
N PRO A 136 10.61 5.95 6.25
CA PRO A 136 10.67 6.67 7.49
C PRO A 136 11.21 8.06 7.16
N ASP A 137 10.58 9.09 7.73
CA ASP A 137 11.07 10.43 7.53
C ASP A 137 12.55 10.48 7.98
N GLU A 138 13.43 10.77 7.02
CA GLU A 138 14.86 10.82 7.24
C GLU A 138 15.20 12.11 7.97
N LYS A 139 15.87 11.99 9.11
CA LYS A 139 16.43 13.15 9.78
C LYS A 139 17.56 13.70 8.95
N PHE A 140 17.48 14.99 8.64
CA PHE A 140 18.59 15.73 8.03
C PHE A 140 18.96 16.92 8.89
N GLU A 141 20.24 17.25 8.87
CA GLU A 141 20.80 18.46 9.46
C GLU A 141 21.77 19.03 8.44
N GLY A 142 21.75 20.35 8.27
CA GLY A 142 22.73 21.00 7.42
C GLY A 142 22.57 22.51 7.39
N HIS A 143 23.47 23.14 6.65
CA HIS A 143 23.44 24.57 6.41
C HIS A 143 22.72 24.86 5.09
N ILE A 144 21.73 25.77 5.10
CA ILE A 144 21.07 26.21 3.86
C ILE A 144 22.03 27.11 3.07
N GLU A 145 22.46 26.64 1.91
CA GLU A 145 23.40 27.34 1.03
C GLU A 145 22.66 28.28 0.05
N SER A 146 21.49 27.87 -0.41
CA SER A 146 20.65 28.66 -1.30
C SER A 146 19.16 28.34 -1.12
N VAL A 147 18.29 29.26 -1.54
CA VAL A 147 16.83 29.09 -1.51
C VAL A 147 16.21 29.72 -2.76
N SER A 148 15.26 29.01 -3.37
CA SER A 148 14.35 29.54 -4.39
C SER A 148 12.96 29.72 -3.78
N PHE A 149 12.59 30.97 -3.52
CA PHE A 149 11.26 31.32 -3.00
C PHE A 149 10.14 31.15 -4.02
N GLU A 150 10.45 31.17 -5.32
CA GLU A 150 9.48 31.01 -6.40
C GLU A 150 9.13 29.53 -6.63
N SER A 151 10.15 28.67 -6.58
CA SER A 151 10.01 27.23 -6.79
C SER A 151 9.89 26.42 -5.50
N ASN A 152 9.94 27.08 -4.34
CA ASN A 152 9.99 26.47 -3.01
C ASN A 152 11.04 25.35 -2.89
N LEU A 153 12.28 25.69 -3.23
CA LEU A 153 13.43 24.79 -3.14
C LEU A 153 14.46 25.35 -2.17
N ILE A 154 15.11 24.49 -1.41
CA ILE A 154 16.28 24.82 -0.59
C ILE A 154 17.44 23.91 -0.99
N GLU A 155 18.66 24.44 -0.91
CA GLU A 155 19.89 23.68 -1.08
C GLU A 155 20.56 23.53 0.28
N VAL A 156 20.77 22.29 0.70
CA VAL A 156 21.39 21.94 1.98
C VAL A 156 22.57 21.02 1.69
N GLU A 157 23.79 21.51 1.92
CA GLU A 157 25.03 20.76 1.68
C GLU A 157 25.12 20.12 0.26
N GLY A 158 24.66 20.85 -0.76
CA GLY A 158 24.61 20.37 -2.14
C GLY A 158 23.39 19.51 -2.52
N ASP A 159 22.51 19.16 -1.57
CA ASP A 159 21.24 18.50 -1.85
C ASP A 159 20.13 19.52 -2.08
N ILE A 160 19.45 19.42 -3.23
CA ILE A 160 18.26 20.23 -3.54
C ILE A 160 17.01 19.53 -2.99
N LEU A 161 16.33 20.19 -2.06
CA LEU A 161 15.11 19.70 -1.42
C LEU A 161 13.93 20.62 -1.72
N ALA A 162 12.78 20.04 -2.07
CA ALA A 162 11.50 20.71 -2.14
C ALA A 162 10.96 20.95 -0.72
N ILE A 163 10.32 22.09 -0.49
CA ILE A 163 9.81 22.48 0.83
C ILE A 163 8.44 23.16 0.69
N SER A 164 7.55 22.99 1.65
CA SER A 164 6.26 23.69 1.65
C SER A 164 6.41 25.18 1.95
N GLU A 165 5.50 26.03 1.44
CA GLU A 165 5.54 27.48 1.73
C GLU A 165 5.41 27.77 3.24
N GLU A 166 4.68 26.93 3.98
CA GLU A 166 4.54 27.04 5.43
C GLU A 166 5.87 26.80 6.14
N ASN A 167 6.57 25.73 5.78
CA ASN A 167 7.89 25.40 6.34
C ASN A 167 8.94 26.45 5.93
N LEU A 168 8.86 26.96 4.70
CA LEU A 168 9.75 28.01 4.21
C LEU A 168 9.53 29.32 5.00
N LYS A 169 8.27 29.68 5.32
CA LYS A 169 7.93 30.84 6.17
C LYS A 169 8.42 30.69 7.62
N LYS A 170 8.56 29.47 8.16
CA LYS A 170 9.12 29.25 9.51
C LYS A 170 10.59 29.70 9.58
N ILE A 171 11.34 29.47 8.50
CA ILE A 171 12.78 29.77 8.43
C ILE A 171 13.00 31.21 7.91
N PHE A 172 12.29 31.58 6.85
CA PHE A 172 12.41 32.85 6.14
C PHE A 172 11.07 33.60 6.10
N PRO A 173 10.58 34.12 7.25
CA PRO A 173 9.28 34.79 7.30
C PRO A 173 9.20 36.04 6.42
N ARG A 174 10.35 36.67 6.11
CA ARG A 174 10.45 37.85 5.24
C ARG A 174 10.71 37.54 3.76
N LYS A 175 10.81 36.25 3.38
CA LYS A 175 11.26 35.82 2.05
C LYS A 175 12.61 36.42 1.63
N GLU A 176 13.48 36.64 2.61
CA GLU A 176 14.86 37.09 2.42
C GLU A 176 15.78 35.96 2.84
N PHE A 177 16.77 35.65 2.00
CA PHE A 177 17.72 34.59 2.31
C PHE A 177 18.71 35.05 3.39
N SER A 178 18.89 34.21 4.41
CA SER A 178 19.97 34.33 5.38
C SER A 178 20.60 32.95 5.63
N PRO A 179 21.94 32.85 5.76
CA PRO A 179 22.62 31.62 6.15
C PRO A 179 22.08 31.11 7.49
N VAL A 180 21.50 29.91 7.52
CA VAL A 180 20.92 29.30 8.72
C VAL A 180 21.19 27.81 8.74
N THR A 181 21.43 27.29 9.95
CA THR A 181 21.51 25.85 10.19
C THR A 181 20.13 25.33 10.56
N VAL A 182 19.72 24.27 9.89
CA VAL A 182 18.40 23.67 10.06
C VAL A 182 18.52 22.20 10.41
N THR A 183 17.55 21.73 11.17
CA THR A 183 17.31 20.31 11.43
C THR A 183 15.89 20.00 11.00
N GLY A 184 15.67 18.87 10.36
CA GLY A 184 14.35 18.54 9.85
C GLY A 184 14.16 17.07 9.56
N LEU A 185 12.96 16.78 9.08
CA LEU A 185 12.53 15.50 8.58
C LEU A 185 12.26 15.66 7.08
N LYS A 186 12.91 14.84 6.26
CA LYS A 186 12.68 14.78 4.82
C LYS A 186 12.16 13.41 4.42
N ARG A 187 11.34 13.36 3.38
CA ARG A 187 10.97 12.15 2.67
C ARG A 187 11.48 12.28 1.24
N HIS A 188 12.43 11.44 0.86
CA HIS A 188 13.19 11.61 -0.39
C HIS A 188 13.81 13.01 -0.51
N SER A 189 13.37 13.79 -1.52
CA SER A 189 13.80 15.17 -1.76
C SER A 189 12.77 16.19 -1.27
N GLU A 190 11.81 15.83 -0.43
CA GLU A 190 10.80 16.74 0.10
C GLU A 190 10.92 16.90 1.62
N VAL A 191 10.87 18.14 2.11
CA VAL A 191 10.97 18.49 3.52
C VAL A 191 9.58 18.43 4.17
N CYS A 192 9.38 17.45 5.04
CA CYS A 192 8.15 17.27 5.83
C CYS A 192 8.10 18.25 7.02
N GLU A 193 9.20 18.34 7.78
CA GLU A 193 9.33 19.24 8.92
C GLU A 193 10.71 19.89 8.93
N ILE A 194 10.79 21.13 9.40
CA ILE A 194 12.05 21.87 9.49
C ILE A 194 11.99 22.88 10.63
N ASP A 195 13.08 22.94 11.38
CA ASP A 195 13.29 23.84 12.49
C ASP A 195 14.69 24.45 12.43
N LEU A 196 14.79 25.69 12.92
CA LEU A 196 16.07 26.35 13.12
C LEU A 196 16.82 25.66 14.26
N LYS A 197 18.07 25.26 14.00
CA LYS A 197 18.94 24.73 15.04
C LYS A 197 19.27 25.88 16.01
N LYS A 198 18.64 25.87 17.19
CA LYS A 198 18.97 26.84 18.25
C LYS A 198 20.41 26.60 18.69
N ALA A 199 21.28 27.58 18.45
CA ALA A 199 22.62 27.58 19.02
C ALA A 199 22.50 27.44 20.54
N HIS A 200 23.08 26.37 21.10
CA HIS A 200 23.35 26.31 22.53
C HIS A 200 24.25 27.50 22.86
N LYS A 201 23.68 28.50 23.53
CA LYS A 201 24.46 29.49 24.28
C LYS A 201 25.05 28.76 25.49
N GLU A 202 26.33 28.42 25.42
CA GLU A 202 27.17 28.37 26.62
C GLU A 202 27.58 29.80 27.01
#